data_AF-A0A351JZW7-F1
#
_entry.id   AF-A0A351JZW7-F1
#
_cell.length_a   1.000
_cell.length_b   1.000
_cell.length_c   1.000
_cell.angle_alpha   90.00
_cell.angle_beta   90.00
_cell.angle_gamma   90.00
#
_symmetry.space_group_name_H-M   'P 1'
#
loop_
_entity.id
_entity.type
_entity.pdbx_description
1 polymer ?
#
loop_
_entity_poly.entity_id
_entity_poly.type
_entity_poly.pdbx_seq_one_letter_code
_entity_poly.pdbx_strand_id
1 'polypeptide(L)' 'DEELKRLDARGARLIDKQGRKGLAGKIGFIHPKSLHGVLTELAQKT' A
#
# COMPACT_ATOMS: atom_id res chain seq x y z
N ASP A 1 7.72 -2.70 -2.05
CA ASP A 1 7.19 -4.07 -2.18
C ASP A 1 7.23 -4.86 -0.90
N GLU A 2 8.37 -4.89 -0.20
CA GLU A 2 8.48 -5.57 1.09
C GLU A 2 7.44 -5.09 2.10
N GLU A 3 7.24 -3.77 2.21
CA GLU A 3 6.27 -3.24 3.16
C GLU A 3 4.82 -3.62 2.82
N LEU A 4 4.46 -3.66 1.53
CA LEU A 4 3.16 -4.18 1.10
C LEU A 4 3.02 -5.67 1.48
N LYS A 5 4.04 -6.50 1.22
CA LYS A 5 4.01 -7.91 1.61
C LYS A 5 3.89 -8.09 3.13
N ARG A 6 4.60 -7.27 3.92
CA ARG A 6 4.53 -7.27 5.38
C ARG A 6 3.13 -6.89 5.87
N LEU A 7 2.48 -5.91 5.26
CA LEU A 7 1.11 -5.52 5.59
C LEU A 7 0.10 -6.60 5.20
N ASP A 8 0.26 -7.21 4.02
CA ASP A 8 -0.58 -8.33 3.58
C ASP A 8 -0.48 -9.52 4.54
N ALA A 9 0.74 -9.87 4.97
CA ALA A 9 0.99 -10.92 5.96
C ALA A 9 0.37 -10.60 7.34
N ARG A 10 0.15 -9.33 7.65
CA ARG A 10 -0.54 -8.87 8.86
C ARG A 10 -2.07 -8.76 8.68
N GLY A 11 -2.60 -9.21 7.54
CA GLY A 11 -4.03 -9.23 7.25
C GLY A 11 -4.59 -7.92 6.67
N ALA A 12 -3.73 -6.96 6.31
CA ALA A 12 -4.21 -5.77 5.63
C ALA A 12 -4.70 -6.12 4.23
N ARG A 13 -5.94 -5.75 3.91
CA ARG A 13 -6.42 -5.78 2.52
C ARG A 13 -5.71 -4.67 1.75
N LEU A 14 -4.98 -5.06 0.72
CA LEU A 14 -4.30 -4.14 -0.20
C LEU A 14 -5.12 -3.96 -1.47
N ILE A 15 -5.03 -2.77 -2.07
CA ILE A 15 -5.45 -2.53 -3.46
C ILE A 15 -4.31 -2.95 -4.38
N ASP A 16 -3.09 -2.51 -4.07
CA ASP A 16 -1.89 -2.86 -4.84
C ASP A 16 -1.09 -3.96 -4.13
N LYS A 17 -0.94 -5.13 -4.77
CA LYS A 17 -0.12 -6.24 -4.25
C LYS A 17 1.38 -6.05 -4.54
N GLN A 18 1.71 -5.20 -5.51
CA GLN A 18 3.08 -4.81 -5.84
C GLN A 18 3.10 -3.30 -6.06
N GLY A 19 4.19 -2.64 -5.66
CA GLY A 19 4.30 -1.20 -5.82
C GLY A 19 4.46 -0.82 -7.30
N ARG A 20 3.85 0.30 -7.69
CA ARG A 20 3.87 0.84 -9.05
C ARG A 20 4.47 2.25 -9.05
N LYS A 21 4.88 2.73 -10.23
CA LYS A 21 5.41 4.09 -10.37
C LYS A 21 4.28 5.12 -10.18
N GLY A 22 4.51 6.09 -9.31
CA GLY A 22 3.63 7.22 -9.03
C GLY A 22 4.40 8.54 -8.98
N LEU A 23 3.72 9.62 -8.61
CA LEU A 23 4.30 10.97 -8.58
C LEU A 23 5.43 11.09 -7.54
N ALA A 24 5.27 10.46 -6.37
CA ALA A 24 6.22 10.50 -5.25
C ALA A 24 7.33 9.42 -5.31
N GLY A 25 7.44 8.69 -6.43
CA GLY A 25 8.33 7.53 -6.56
C GLY A 25 7.55 6.23 -6.68
N LYS A 26 7.91 5.20 -5.93
CA LYS A 26 7.19 3.92 -5.94
C LYS A 26 6.07 3.97 -4.91
N ILE A 27 4.84 3.69 -5.33
CA ILE A 27 3.65 3.80 -4.50
C ILE A 27 2.84 2.48 -4.46
N GLY A 28 2.00 2.32 -3.45
CA GLY A 28 0.95 1.31 -3.41
C GLY A 28 -0.17 1.67 -2.44
N PHE A 29 -1.39 1.23 -2.71
CA PHE A 29 -2.56 1.57 -1.90
C PHE A 29 -3.04 0.46 -0.96
N ILE A 30 -3.43 0.84 0.25
CA ILE A 30 -4.15 -0.01 1.20
C ILE A 30 -5.65 0.23 1.04
N HIS A 31 -6.44 -0.85 1.05
CA HIS A 31 -7.89 -0.76 0.89
C HIS A 31 -8.55 -0.12 2.14
N PRO A 32 -9.54 0.79 1.98
CA PRO A 32 -10.19 1.50 3.10
C PRO A 32 -10.77 0.62 4.21
N LYS A 33 -11.25 -0.58 3.85
CA LYS A 33 -11.72 -1.61 4.81
C LYS A 33 -10.66 -2.00 5.86
N SER A 34 -9.37 -1.83 5.57
CA SER A 34 -8.29 -2.09 6.52
C SER A 34 -8.00 -0.91 7.45
N LEU A 35 -8.47 0.30 7.09
CA LEU A 35 -8.12 1.57 7.73
C LEU A 35 -9.35 2.46 7.94
N HIS A 36 -10.43 1.87 8.49
CA HIS A 36 -11.63 2.60 8.93
C HIS A 36 -12.24 3.54 7.88
N GLY A 37 -12.22 3.14 6.61
CA GLY A 37 -12.80 3.93 5.51
C GLY A 37 -11.85 4.92 4.86
N VAL A 38 -10.58 4.98 5.29
CA VAL A 38 -9.57 5.87 4.69
C VAL A 38 -8.77 5.15 3.61
N LEU A 39 -8.72 5.72 2.41
CA LEU A 39 -7.81 5.28 1.36
C LEU A 39 -6.40 5.83 1.66
N THR A 40 -5.42 4.93 1.80
CA THR A 40 -4.06 5.32 2.19
C THR A 40 -3.04 4.90 1.13
N GLU A 41 -2.22 5.87 0.71
CA GLU A 41 -1.06 5.67 -0.15
C GLU A 41 0.19 5.40 0.70
N LEU A 42 0.89 4.30 0.41
CA LEU A 42 2.27 4.08 0.85
C LEU A 42 3.20 4.58 -0.25
N ALA A 43 3.94 5.64 0.02
CA ALA A 43 4.95 6.18 -0.88
C ALA A 43 6.36 5.85 -0.37
N GLN A 44 7.17 5.29 -1.25
CA GLN A 44 8.60 5.07 -1.03
C GLN A 44 9.36 6.01 -1.96
N LYS A 45 10.05 6.99 -1.37
CA LYS A 45 11.05 7.78 -2.09
C LYS A 45 12.22 6.85 -2.44
N THR A 46 12.56 6.82 -3.71
CA THR A 46 13.84 6.30 -4.21
C THR A 46 14.99 7.17 -3.75
#